data_AF-A0A849E4V5-F1
#
_entry.id   AF-A0A849E4V5-F1
#
_cell.length_a   1.000
_cell.length_b   1.000
_cell.length_c   1.000
_cell.angle_alpha   90.00
_cell.angle_beta   90.00
_cell.angle_gamma   90.00
#
_symmetry.space_group_name_H-M   'P 1'
#
loop_
_entity.id
_entity.type
_entity.pdbx_description
1 polymer ?
#
loop_
_entity_poly.entity_id
_entity_poly.type
_entity_poly.pdbx_seq_one_letter_code
_entity_poly.pdbx_strand_id
1 'polypeptide(L)'
;MKNNIPRLYELIRPLATIGWRVNRTLPSWFTLEHPIALHNISCVDLLTILKARNECFIELEWHVELEKLWLTDTSIWPELAINDQTQLAKFWRDNQTVILREMLHSAKLQAEQDYLPQLCTQLPEIKPLAITQEEHFTVIDPGSRSGIKLLTANAQGEEVSRSIIFPHEPQNQWQQGLRKFSQFVATTRAKKLVVLEGEGYLESRRFLKTWLKDQEDAPPVYSLPATGLDILCQRASAENLDNLYLRATQAARLATLAACCFNDIPLQSLLLNPLKTTINPWLLETALRAKWQDQISQPELLSLDPLYSNSASDLSDLKPGQKVKGRVINRADFGCFLDIGIEFNGLLHNSQDAQANYHKEGEIIELYVAKVNLNKSQFSLSLHKPKAQAPARQKKAKQRAPGNSAMADALQAALKKQP
;
A
#
# COMPACT_ATOMS: atom_id res chain seq x y z
N MET A 1 -41.07 12.23 -25.25
CA MET A 1 -40.36 12.03 -23.97
C MET A 1 -38.93 11.51 -24.17
N LYS A 2 -38.70 10.29 -24.71
CA LYS A 2 -37.34 9.71 -24.82
C LYS A 2 -36.31 10.62 -25.51
N ASN A 3 -36.70 11.27 -26.61
CA ASN A 3 -35.82 12.19 -27.35
C ASN A 3 -35.46 13.47 -26.57
N ASN A 4 -36.22 13.81 -25.53
CA ASN A 4 -36.04 15.04 -24.74
C ASN A 4 -35.30 14.77 -23.42
N ILE A 5 -34.98 13.51 -23.09
CA ILE A 5 -34.29 13.14 -21.84
C ILE A 5 -32.93 13.85 -21.69
N PRO A 6 -32.05 13.92 -22.71
CA PRO A 6 -30.78 14.62 -22.57
C PRO A 6 -30.95 16.11 -22.31
N ARG A 7 -31.90 16.77 -22.99
CA ARG A 7 -32.21 18.19 -22.76
C ARG A 7 -32.79 18.42 -21.37
N LEU A 8 -33.70 17.55 -20.92
CA LEU A 8 -34.24 17.60 -19.55
C LEU A 8 -33.15 17.39 -18.50
N TYR A 9 -32.19 16.49 -18.73
CA TYR A 9 -31.06 16.27 -17.82
C TYR A 9 -30.26 17.56 -17.61
N GLU A 10 -29.87 18.26 -18.67
CA GLU A 10 -29.11 19.51 -18.55
C GLU A 10 -29.86 20.61 -17.81
N LEU A 11 -31.19 20.69 -17.96
CA LEU A 11 -32.03 21.66 -17.24
C LEU A 11 -32.23 21.30 -15.77
N ILE A 12 -32.41 20.00 -15.46
CA ILE A 12 -32.73 19.54 -14.11
C ILE A 12 -31.47 19.40 -13.27
N ARG A 13 -30.33 18.99 -13.84
CA ARG A 13 -29.06 18.78 -13.13
C ARG A 13 -28.65 19.93 -12.20
N PRO A 14 -28.68 21.22 -12.60
CA PRO A 14 -28.35 22.32 -11.70
C PRO A 14 -29.37 22.52 -10.57
N LEU A 15 -30.60 22.05 -10.74
CA LEU A 15 -31.74 22.25 -9.83
C LEU A 15 -32.07 21.01 -8.98
N ALA A 16 -31.33 19.92 -9.17
CA ALA A 16 -31.53 18.66 -8.48
C ALA A 16 -30.56 18.50 -7.31
N THR A 17 -31.08 17.99 -6.20
CA THR A 17 -30.30 17.54 -5.05
C THR A 17 -30.59 16.07 -4.78
N ILE A 18 -29.55 15.33 -4.44
CA ILE A 18 -29.60 13.93 -4.03
C ILE A 18 -29.46 13.85 -2.50
N GLY A 19 -30.43 13.20 -1.87
CA GLY A 19 -30.42 12.85 -0.46
C GLY A 19 -30.58 11.34 -0.30
N TRP A 20 -30.59 10.87 0.94
CA TRP A 20 -30.87 9.46 1.21
C TRP A 20 -31.43 9.21 2.60
N ARG A 21 -32.17 8.11 2.70
CA ARG A 21 -32.60 7.51 3.95
C ARG A 21 -31.70 6.32 4.28
N VAL A 22 -31.27 6.23 5.53
CA VAL A 22 -30.42 5.14 6.02
C VAL A 22 -31.30 3.93 6.35
N ASN A 23 -31.02 2.80 5.70
CA ASN A 23 -31.74 1.55 5.91
C ASN A 23 -31.05 0.62 6.91
N ARG A 24 -29.71 0.71 7.01
CA ARG A 24 -28.86 -0.15 7.85
C ARG A 24 -27.67 0.65 8.37
N THR A 25 -26.96 0.11 9.36
CA THR A 25 -25.70 0.69 9.86
C THR A 25 -24.75 0.99 8.71
N LEU A 26 -24.35 2.26 8.58
CA LEU A 26 -23.46 2.69 7.51
C LEU A 26 -22.06 2.10 7.72
N PRO A 27 -21.39 1.67 6.64
CA PRO A 27 -20.03 1.19 6.72
C PRO A 27 -19.05 2.35 6.98
N SER A 28 -17.90 2.05 7.58
CA SER A 28 -16.90 3.07 7.95
C SER A 28 -16.33 3.86 6.77
N TRP A 29 -16.41 3.31 5.55
CA TRP A 29 -15.98 3.99 4.33
C TRP A 29 -17.01 5.00 3.79
N PHE A 30 -18.24 5.02 4.32
CA PHE A 30 -19.29 5.95 3.90
C PHE A 30 -19.42 7.09 4.89
N THR A 31 -18.85 8.25 4.55
CA THR A 31 -18.75 9.43 5.43
C THR A 31 -19.40 10.69 4.85
N LEU A 32 -20.16 10.54 3.76
CA LEU A 32 -20.77 11.67 3.06
C LEU A 32 -21.96 12.25 3.84
N GLU A 33 -22.13 13.57 3.75
CA GLU A 33 -23.30 14.30 4.25
C GLU A 33 -24.28 14.58 3.11
N HIS A 34 -25.56 14.81 3.43
CA HIS A 34 -26.62 15.08 2.45
C HIS A 34 -27.58 16.17 2.94
N PRO A 35 -28.29 16.89 2.03
CA PRO A 35 -28.38 16.70 0.58
C PRO A 35 -27.18 17.29 -0.19
N ILE A 36 -26.83 16.68 -1.33
CA ILE A 36 -25.77 17.15 -2.24
C ILE A 36 -26.40 17.62 -3.54
N ALA A 37 -26.00 18.80 -4.04
CA ALA A 37 -26.43 19.26 -5.36
C ALA A 37 -25.80 18.43 -6.47
N LEU A 38 -26.61 17.93 -7.41
CA LEU A 38 -26.17 16.98 -8.45
C LEU A 38 -25.12 17.58 -9.40
N HIS A 39 -25.12 18.90 -9.60
CA HIS A 39 -24.12 19.59 -10.42
C HIS A 39 -22.75 19.73 -9.72
N ASN A 40 -22.72 19.69 -8.38
CA ASN A 40 -21.50 19.85 -7.57
C ASN A 40 -20.94 18.52 -7.04
N ILE A 41 -21.62 17.40 -7.27
CA ILE A 41 -21.16 16.11 -6.79
C ILE A 41 -19.91 15.65 -7.56
N SER A 42 -18.89 15.20 -6.84
CA SER A 42 -17.71 14.61 -7.49
C SER A 42 -18.04 13.22 -8.05
N CYS A 43 -17.25 12.75 -9.02
CA CYS A 43 -17.42 11.40 -9.56
C CYS A 43 -17.24 10.33 -8.47
N VAL A 44 -16.29 10.52 -7.56
CA VAL A 44 -16.02 9.60 -6.43
C VAL A 44 -17.21 9.55 -5.48
N ASP A 45 -17.78 10.69 -5.12
CA ASP A 45 -18.92 10.75 -4.19
C ASP A 45 -20.15 10.09 -4.82
N LEU A 46 -20.42 10.37 -6.09
CA LEU A 46 -21.55 9.75 -6.80
C LEU A 46 -21.40 8.23 -6.85
N LEU A 47 -20.21 7.71 -7.21
CA LEU A 47 -19.95 6.27 -7.21
C LEU A 47 -20.05 5.67 -5.80
N THR A 48 -19.63 6.38 -4.77
CA THR A 48 -19.72 5.97 -3.36
C THR A 48 -21.19 5.86 -2.91
N ILE A 49 -22.02 6.85 -3.25
CA ILE A 49 -23.47 6.81 -3.02
C ILE A 49 -24.11 5.63 -3.76
N LEU A 50 -23.76 5.43 -5.03
CA LEU A 50 -24.29 4.33 -5.83
C LEU A 50 -23.88 2.97 -5.28
N LYS A 51 -22.66 2.82 -4.78
CA LYS A 51 -22.21 1.61 -4.08
C LYS A 51 -23.07 1.36 -2.84
N ALA A 52 -23.21 2.36 -1.97
CA ALA A 52 -23.98 2.23 -0.73
C ALA A 52 -25.45 1.87 -1.02
N ARG A 53 -26.03 2.43 -2.08
CA ARG A 53 -27.37 2.07 -2.56
C ARG A 53 -27.44 0.63 -3.06
N ASN A 54 -26.50 0.21 -3.90
CA ASN A 54 -26.48 -1.15 -4.47
C ASN A 54 -26.26 -2.23 -3.40
N GLU A 55 -25.55 -1.89 -2.32
CA GLU A 55 -25.35 -2.75 -1.14
C GLU A 55 -26.48 -2.59 -0.10
N CYS A 56 -27.54 -1.84 -0.43
CA CYS A 56 -28.74 -1.64 0.37
C CYS A 56 -28.53 -0.94 1.73
N PHE A 57 -27.45 -0.17 1.88
CA PHE A 57 -27.24 0.67 3.08
C PHE A 57 -28.15 1.88 3.09
N ILE A 58 -28.43 2.44 1.92
CA ILE A 58 -29.21 3.67 1.75
C ILE A 58 -30.29 3.51 0.66
N GLU A 59 -31.35 4.31 0.78
CA GLU A 59 -32.34 4.53 -0.27
C GLU A 59 -32.27 5.99 -0.72
N LEU A 60 -32.21 6.22 -2.04
CA LEU A 60 -32.03 7.56 -2.58
C LEU A 60 -33.33 8.36 -2.55
N GLU A 61 -33.22 9.60 -2.11
CA GLU A 61 -34.28 10.60 -2.13
C GLU A 61 -33.86 11.73 -3.07
N TRP A 62 -34.81 12.23 -3.87
CA TRP A 62 -34.55 13.27 -4.85
C TRP A 62 -35.39 14.49 -4.56
N HIS A 63 -34.77 15.65 -4.66
CA HIS A 63 -35.47 16.93 -4.59
C HIS A 63 -35.09 17.81 -5.78
N VAL A 64 -36.11 18.30 -6.49
CA VAL A 64 -35.96 19.13 -7.69
C VAL A 64 -36.81 20.38 -7.53
N GLU A 65 -36.19 21.53 -7.74
CA GLU A 65 -36.84 22.84 -7.63
C GLU A 65 -37.70 23.15 -8.88
N LEU A 66 -38.91 22.60 -8.94
CA LEU A 66 -39.80 22.71 -10.11
C LEU A 66 -40.15 24.15 -10.50
N GLU A 67 -40.24 25.07 -9.53
CA GLU A 67 -40.50 26.49 -9.79
C GLU A 67 -39.36 27.12 -10.59
N LYS A 68 -38.11 26.81 -10.23
CA LYS A 68 -36.93 27.27 -10.98
C LYS A 68 -36.83 26.56 -12.32
N LEU A 69 -37.20 25.28 -12.39
CA LEU A 69 -37.19 24.51 -13.64
C LEU A 69 -38.12 25.14 -14.68
N TRP A 70 -39.32 25.59 -14.28
CA TRP A 70 -40.24 26.28 -15.18
C TRP A 70 -39.63 27.54 -15.83
N LEU A 71 -38.75 28.24 -15.10
CA LEU A 71 -38.06 29.45 -15.57
C LEU A 71 -36.85 29.16 -16.48
N THR A 72 -36.47 27.89 -16.67
CA THR A 72 -35.40 27.49 -17.58
C THR A 72 -35.87 27.47 -19.05
N ASP A 73 -35.04 26.95 -19.98
CA ASP A 73 -35.27 26.95 -21.44
C ASP A 73 -36.74 26.75 -21.83
N THR A 74 -37.36 27.83 -22.31
CA THR A 74 -38.80 27.88 -22.64
C THR A 74 -39.17 27.12 -23.91
N SER A 75 -38.19 26.64 -24.68
CA SER A 75 -38.45 25.92 -25.93
C SER A 75 -38.89 24.46 -25.73
N ILE A 76 -38.54 23.84 -24.60
CA ILE A 76 -38.82 22.42 -24.36
C ILE A 76 -40.27 22.17 -23.90
N TRP A 77 -40.89 23.14 -23.20
CA TRP A 77 -42.22 22.97 -22.64
C TRP A 77 -43.32 22.85 -23.72
N PRO A 78 -43.32 23.69 -24.78
CA PRO A 78 -44.25 23.53 -25.90
C PRO A 78 -44.11 22.18 -26.62
N GLU A 79 -42.88 21.66 -26.80
CA GLU A 79 -42.63 20.35 -27.41
C GLU A 79 -43.23 19.19 -26.58
N LEU A 80 -43.32 19.38 -25.26
CA LEU A 80 -43.94 18.43 -24.32
C LEU A 80 -45.42 18.72 -24.06
N ALA A 81 -46.02 19.69 -24.77
CA ALA A 81 -47.38 20.18 -24.58
C ALA A 81 -47.65 20.68 -23.14
N ILE A 82 -46.66 21.32 -22.52
CA ILE A 82 -46.72 21.92 -21.19
C ILE A 82 -46.77 23.45 -21.34
N ASN A 83 -47.86 24.06 -20.89
CA ASN A 83 -48.12 25.50 -21.04
C ASN A 83 -48.19 26.26 -19.71
N ASP A 84 -48.27 25.56 -18.59
CA ASP A 84 -48.34 26.16 -17.25
C ASP A 84 -47.63 25.29 -16.19
N GLN A 85 -47.44 25.86 -14.99
CA GLN A 85 -46.80 25.18 -13.86
C GLN A 85 -47.59 23.97 -13.34
N THR A 86 -48.92 23.97 -13.48
CA THR A 86 -49.76 22.85 -13.03
C THR A 86 -49.55 21.63 -13.92
N GLN A 87 -49.44 21.84 -15.23
CA GLN A 87 -49.11 20.83 -16.22
C GLN A 87 -47.68 20.30 -16.00
N LEU A 88 -46.72 21.18 -15.69
CA LEU A 88 -45.36 20.75 -15.34
C LEU A 88 -45.35 19.87 -14.08
N ALA A 89 -46.07 20.26 -13.02
CA ALA A 89 -46.14 19.48 -11.79
C ALA A 89 -46.79 18.11 -12.00
N LYS A 90 -47.85 18.03 -12.83
CA LYS A 90 -48.46 16.76 -13.24
C LYS A 90 -47.48 15.92 -14.06
N PHE A 91 -46.85 16.50 -15.07
CA PHE A 91 -45.84 15.83 -15.88
C PHE A 91 -44.70 15.28 -15.01
N TRP A 92 -44.18 16.07 -14.07
CA TRP A 92 -43.16 15.62 -13.13
C TRP A 92 -43.64 14.43 -12.31
N ARG A 93 -44.81 14.53 -11.68
CA ARG A 93 -45.37 13.43 -10.87
C ARG A 93 -45.47 12.12 -11.65
N ASP A 94 -45.94 12.20 -12.89
CA ASP A 94 -46.18 11.04 -13.75
C ASP A 94 -44.87 10.42 -14.29
N ASN A 95 -43.78 11.22 -14.39
CA ASN A 95 -42.57 10.82 -15.13
C ASN A 95 -41.26 10.86 -14.31
N GLN A 96 -41.27 11.41 -13.10
CA GLN A 96 -40.07 11.63 -12.26
C GLN A 96 -39.22 10.37 -12.12
N THR A 97 -39.83 9.19 -11.94
CA THR A 97 -39.08 7.94 -11.78
C THR A 97 -38.24 7.60 -13.00
N VAL A 98 -38.80 7.80 -14.21
CA VAL A 98 -38.09 7.54 -15.47
C VAL A 98 -37.02 8.61 -15.69
N ILE A 99 -37.38 9.89 -15.49
CA ILE A 99 -36.45 11.01 -15.66
C ILE A 99 -35.25 10.84 -14.72
N LEU A 100 -35.48 10.69 -13.42
CA LEU A 100 -34.42 10.56 -12.42
C LEU A 100 -33.56 9.32 -12.64
N ARG A 101 -34.14 8.21 -13.09
CA ARG A 101 -33.37 7.00 -13.45
C ARG A 101 -32.40 7.27 -14.58
N GLU A 102 -32.87 7.92 -15.64
CA GLU A 102 -32.05 8.23 -16.82
C GLU A 102 -31.01 9.30 -16.49
N MET A 103 -31.38 10.32 -15.71
CA MET A 103 -30.43 11.31 -15.20
C MET A 103 -29.31 10.66 -14.39
N LEU A 104 -29.66 9.76 -13.45
CA LEU A 104 -28.69 9.04 -12.64
C LEU A 104 -27.81 8.13 -13.50
N HIS A 105 -28.36 7.52 -14.55
CA HIS A 105 -27.61 6.72 -15.51
C HIS A 105 -26.58 7.58 -16.27
N SER A 106 -26.98 8.73 -16.81
CA SER A 106 -26.08 9.67 -17.49
C SER A 106 -24.99 10.21 -16.54
N ALA A 107 -25.37 10.63 -15.33
CA ALA A 107 -24.42 11.09 -14.32
C ALA A 107 -23.42 9.99 -13.93
N LYS A 108 -23.88 8.73 -13.82
CA LYS A 108 -23.02 7.58 -13.57
C LYS A 108 -22.04 7.35 -14.71
N LEU A 109 -22.49 7.37 -15.97
CA LEU A 109 -21.61 7.18 -17.12
C LEU A 109 -20.48 8.21 -17.16
N GLN A 110 -20.81 9.48 -16.90
CA GLN A 110 -19.82 10.54 -16.78
C GLN A 110 -18.85 10.29 -15.61
N ALA A 111 -19.37 9.95 -14.43
CA ALA A 111 -18.54 9.68 -13.26
C ALA A 111 -17.61 8.47 -13.45
N GLU A 112 -18.07 7.42 -14.13
CA GLU A 112 -17.22 6.28 -14.52
C GLU A 112 -16.08 6.77 -15.43
N GLN A 113 -16.36 7.55 -16.47
CA GLN A 113 -15.35 8.09 -17.38
C GLN A 113 -14.31 8.97 -16.67
N ASP A 114 -14.77 9.85 -15.77
CA ASP A 114 -13.90 10.78 -15.05
C ASP A 114 -13.02 10.07 -14.01
N TYR A 115 -13.55 9.02 -13.37
CA TYR A 115 -12.85 8.30 -12.31
C TYR A 115 -11.89 7.23 -12.82
N LEU A 116 -12.16 6.65 -13.99
CA LEU A 116 -11.39 5.55 -14.57
C LEU A 116 -9.88 5.82 -14.63
N PRO A 117 -9.38 6.98 -15.11
CA PRO A 117 -7.94 7.26 -15.14
C PRO A 117 -7.30 7.15 -13.75
N GLN A 118 -7.94 7.75 -12.73
CA GLN A 118 -7.47 7.70 -11.35
C GLN A 118 -7.49 6.27 -10.81
N LEU A 119 -8.56 5.51 -11.07
CA LEU A 119 -8.63 4.12 -10.64
C LEU A 119 -7.55 3.26 -11.30
N CYS A 120 -7.31 3.45 -12.60
CA CYS A 120 -6.25 2.76 -13.31
C CYS A 120 -4.88 3.05 -12.72
N THR A 121 -4.62 4.25 -12.17
CA THR A 121 -3.33 4.55 -11.50
C THR A 121 -3.00 3.56 -10.37
N GLN A 122 -4.00 2.96 -9.74
CA GLN A 122 -3.85 2.03 -8.62
C GLN A 122 -3.49 0.60 -9.03
N LEU A 123 -3.47 0.29 -10.33
CA LEU A 123 -2.96 -0.99 -10.81
C LEU A 123 -1.48 -1.13 -10.44
N PRO A 124 -1.06 -2.24 -9.78
CA PRO A 124 0.33 -2.44 -9.38
C PRO A 124 1.28 -2.31 -10.58
N GLU A 125 2.39 -1.61 -10.38
CA GLU A 125 3.47 -1.58 -11.37
C GLU A 125 4.14 -2.95 -11.43
N ILE A 126 4.29 -3.50 -12.63
CA ILE A 126 5.14 -4.67 -12.83
C ILE A 126 6.52 -4.20 -13.23
N LYS A 127 7.52 -4.77 -12.54
CA LYS A 127 8.92 -4.57 -12.88
C LYS A 127 9.52 -5.92 -13.24
N PRO A 128 9.71 -6.24 -14.54
CA PRO A 128 10.36 -7.47 -14.93
C PRO A 128 11.80 -7.53 -14.42
N LEU A 129 12.25 -8.74 -14.15
CA LEU A 129 13.63 -9.06 -13.92
C LEU A 129 14.37 -9.03 -15.27
N ALA A 130 15.44 -8.24 -15.36
CA ALA A 130 16.35 -8.33 -16.49
C ALA A 130 17.04 -9.70 -16.48
N ILE A 131 16.81 -10.55 -17.48
CA ILE A 131 17.35 -11.91 -17.54
C ILE A 131 17.64 -12.34 -18.98
N THR A 132 18.76 -13.02 -19.20
CA THR A 132 19.12 -13.57 -20.52
C THR A 132 18.58 -14.99 -20.68
N GLN A 133 18.44 -15.48 -21.91
CA GLN A 133 17.82 -16.78 -22.18
C GLN A 133 18.51 -17.98 -21.51
N GLU A 134 19.82 -17.89 -21.28
CA GLU A 134 20.61 -18.95 -20.64
C GLU A 134 20.67 -18.83 -19.11
N GLU A 135 20.08 -17.77 -18.56
CA GLU A 135 20.10 -17.50 -17.11
C GLU A 135 18.92 -18.11 -16.39
N HIS A 136 19.20 -18.57 -15.18
CA HIS A 136 18.20 -18.99 -14.21
C HIS A 136 18.15 -18.00 -13.04
N PHE A 137 16.99 -17.90 -12.42
CA PHE A 137 16.81 -17.16 -11.17
C PHE A 137 15.98 -17.96 -10.18
N THR A 138 16.21 -17.76 -8.89
CA THR A 138 15.46 -18.43 -7.83
C THR A 138 14.48 -17.46 -7.19
N VAL A 139 13.20 -17.76 -7.28
CA VAL A 139 12.17 -17.18 -6.44
C VAL A 139 12.22 -17.82 -5.06
N ILE A 140 12.27 -16.95 -4.05
CA ILE A 140 12.27 -17.30 -2.64
C ILE A 140 10.95 -16.80 -2.11
N ASP A 141 10.10 -17.75 -1.77
CA ASP A 141 8.77 -17.49 -1.24
C ASP A 141 8.76 -17.76 0.27
N PRO A 142 8.81 -16.71 1.10
CA PRO A 142 8.88 -16.83 2.54
C PRO A 142 7.71 -17.59 3.16
N GLY A 143 8.01 -18.36 4.19
CA GLY A 143 7.01 -19.02 5.01
C GLY A 143 7.62 -19.47 6.33
N SER A 144 6.92 -19.19 7.43
CA SER A 144 7.32 -19.60 8.77
C SER A 144 7.01 -21.10 8.97
N ARG A 145 5.80 -21.44 9.43
CA ARG A 145 5.38 -22.82 9.68
C ARG A 145 5.40 -23.71 8.44
N SER A 146 5.07 -23.13 7.29
CA SER A 146 4.99 -23.84 6.02
C SER A 146 6.35 -23.94 5.32
N GLY A 147 7.43 -23.40 5.89
CA GLY A 147 8.76 -23.36 5.29
C GLY A 147 8.92 -22.33 4.17
N ILE A 148 10.16 -22.04 3.82
CA ILE A 148 10.52 -21.19 2.67
C ILE A 148 10.53 -22.06 1.42
N LYS A 149 9.72 -21.70 0.42
CA LYS A 149 9.70 -22.39 -0.87
C LYS A 149 10.72 -21.72 -1.80
N LEU A 150 11.49 -22.55 -2.46
CA LEU A 150 12.50 -22.15 -3.42
C LEU A 150 12.06 -22.70 -4.77
N LEU A 151 11.94 -21.83 -5.76
CA LEU A 151 11.60 -22.20 -7.13
C LEU A 151 12.58 -21.52 -8.07
N THR A 152 13.39 -22.30 -8.78
CA THR A 152 14.25 -21.80 -9.83
C THR A 152 13.53 -21.87 -11.16
N ALA A 153 13.51 -20.76 -11.88
CA ALA A 153 12.91 -20.64 -13.20
C ALA A 153 13.91 -20.15 -14.26
N ASN A 154 13.61 -20.44 -15.53
CA ASN A 154 14.33 -19.93 -16.69
C ASN A 154 13.79 -18.55 -17.12
N ALA A 155 14.37 -17.96 -18.17
CA ALA A 155 13.95 -16.66 -18.71
C ALA A 155 12.50 -16.62 -19.20
N GLN A 156 11.88 -17.77 -19.47
CA GLN A 156 10.48 -17.90 -19.89
C GLN A 156 9.53 -17.98 -18.68
N GLY A 157 10.05 -18.01 -17.45
CA GLY A 157 9.26 -18.19 -16.23
C GLY A 157 8.81 -19.63 -16.00
N GLU A 158 9.40 -20.60 -16.71
CA GLU A 158 9.13 -22.01 -16.54
C GLU A 158 9.97 -22.58 -15.40
N GLU A 159 9.36 -23.46 -14.60
CA GLU A 159 10.03 -24.10 -13.47
C GLU A 159 11.14 -25.05 -13.96
N VAL A 160 12.36 -24.84 -13.47
CA VAL A 160 13.53 -25.69 -13.70
C VAL A 160 13.74 -26.64 -12.51
N SER A 161 13.57 -26.14 -11.29
CA SER A 161 13.74 -26.92 -10.08
C SER A 161 13.03 -26.25 -8.91
N ARG A 162 12.67 -27.04 -7.89
CA ARG A 162 12.06 -26.53 -6.66
C ARG A 162 12.56 -27.28 -5.43
N SER A 163 12.53 -26.60 -4.29
CA SER A 163 12.91 -27.15 -3.00
C SER A 163 12.22 -26.40 -1.86
N ILE A 164 12.25 -26.97 -0.66
CA ILE A 164 11.71 -26.35 0.53
C ILE A 164 12.69 -26.47 1.69
N ILE A 165 12.84 -25.40 2.45
CA ILE A 165 13.67 -25.34 3.65
C ILE A 165 12.86 -24.84 4.84
N PHE A 166 13.21 -25.29 6.04
CA PHE A 166 12.49 -24.96 7.28
C PHE A 166 13.42 -24.32 8.32
N PRO A 167 14.04 -23.15 8.02
CA PRO A 167 15.00 -22.53 8.93
C PRO A 167 14.34 -21.94 10.19
N HIS A 168 13.04 -21.67 10.15
CA HIS A 168 12.27 -21.01 11.21
C HIS A 168 11.46 -22.01 12.04
N GLU A 169 10.81 -21.50 13.10
CA GLU A 169 9.87 -22.28 13.90
C GLU A 169 8.71 -22.82 13.04
N PRO A 170 8.22 -24.04 13.32
CA PRO A 170 8.54 -24.90 14.47
C PRO A 170 9.76 -25.81 14.27
N GLN A 171 10.28 -25.98 13.05
CA GLN A 171 11.35 -26.97 12.81
C GLN A 171 12.74 -26.45 13.20
N ASN A 172 12.98 -25.13 13.16
CA ASN A 172 14.23 -24.48 13.56
C ASN A 172 15.50 -25.09 12.91
N GLN A 173 15.41 -25.51 11.65
CA GLN A 173 16.51 -26.17 10.93
C GLN A 173 17.47 -25.16 10.29
N TRP A 174 17.95 -24.16 11.04
CA TRP A 174 18.73 -23.04 10.48
C TRP A 174 19.98 -23.47 9.68
N GLN A 175 20.90 -24.22 10.33
CA GLN A 175 22.15 -24.70 9.72
C GLN A 175 21.89 -25.63 8.53
N GLN A 176 20.90 -26.52 8.63
CA GLN A 176 20.52 -27.42 7.54
C GLN A 176 19.90 -26.62 6.38
N GLY A 177 19.09 -25.61 6.69
CA GLY A 177 18.51 -24.69 5.73
C GLY A 177 19.58 -23.96 4.94
N LEU A 178 20.60 -23.40 5.61
CA LEU A 178 21.74 -22.74 4.94
C LEU A 178 22.46 -23.68 3.97
N ARG A 179 22.79 -24.91 4.40
CA ARG A 179 23.46 -25.90 3.54
C ARG A 179 22.61 -26.28 2.33
N LYS A 180 21.31 -26.57 2.55
CA LYS A 180 20.37 -26.92 1.48
C LYS A 180 20.18 -25.76 0.51
N PHE A 181 20.10 -24.53 1.01
CA PHE A 181 19.98 -23.34 0.18
C PHE A 181 21.22 -23.13 -0.69
N SER A 182 22.43 -23.20 -0.11
CA SER A 182 23.69 -23.14 -0.89
C SER A 182 23.75 -24.21 -1.98
N GLN A 183 23.42 -25.47 -1.62
CA GLN A 183 23.42 -26.57 -2.58
C GLN A 183 22.40 -26.34 -3.69
N PHE A 184 21.21 -25.86 -3.37
CA PHE A 184 20.14 -25.60 -4.33
C PHE A 184 20.55 -24.51 -5.33
N VAL A 185 20.97 -23.34 -4.84
CA VAL A 185 21.40 -22.20 -5.68
C VAL A 185 22.57 -22.58 -6.59
N ALA A 186 23.56 -23.30 -6.06
CA ALA A 186 24.71 -23.78 -6.83
C ALA A 186 24.30 -24.81 -7.90
N THR A 187 23.43 -25.77 -7.55
CA THR A 187 22.98 -26.82 -8.49
C THR A 187 22.16 -26.22 -9.63
N THR A 188 21.27 -25.27 -9.33
CA THR A 188 20.44 -24.64 -10.37
C THR A 188 21.17 -23.54 -11.13
N ARG A 189 22.38 -23.17 -10.71
CA ARG A 189 23.18 -22.07 -11.27
C ARG A 189 22.40 -20.77 -11.34
N ALA A 190 21.62 -20.48 -10.30
CA ALA A 190 20.78 -19.29 -10.26
C ALA A 190 21.67 -18.04 -10.19
N LYS A 191 21.56 -17.16 -11.19
CA LYS A 191 22.31 -15.91 -11.26
C LYS A 191 21.63 -14.75 -10.55
N LYS A 192 20.36 -14.90 -10.16
CA LYS A 192 19.57 -13.88 -9.47
C LYS A 192 18.67 -14.52 -8.43
N LEU A 193 18.44 -13.83 -7.32
CA LEU A 193 17.49 -14.24 -6.28
C LEU A 193 16.34 -13.21 -6.24
N VAL A 194 15.10 -13.68 -6.25
CA VAL A 194 13.90 -12.84 -6.17
C VAL A 194 13.14 -13.21 -4.90
N VAL A 195 13.05 -12.32 -3.94
CA VAL A 195 12.39 -12.57 -2.65
C VAL A 195 10.99 -11.95 -2.67
N LEU A 196 9.98 -12.74 -2.29
CA LEU A 196 8.62 -12.24 -2.17
C LEU A 196 8.42 -11.45 -0.87
N GLU A 197 7.93 -10.21 -0.99
CA GLU A 197 7.56 -9.38 0.16
C GLU A 197 6.14 -9.75 0.62
N GLY A 198 6.04 -10.39 1.78
CA GLY A 198 4.78 -10.88 2.33
C GLY A 198 4.96 -11.57 3.69
N GLU A 199 4.06 -12.47 4.04
CA GLU A 199 4.13 -13.22 5.29
C GLU A 199 5.45 -14.02 5.40
N GLY A 200 6.14 -13.88 6.53
CA GLY A 200 7.43 -14.56 6.78
C GLY A 200 8.65 -13.91 6.14
N TYR A 201 8.48 -12.76 5.46
CA TYR A 201 9.56 -12.05 4.77
C TYR A 201 10.65 -11.55 5.73
N LEU A 202 10.28 -11.01 6.90
CA LEU A 202 11.25 -10.46 7.86
C LEU A 202 12.22 -11.52 8.37
N GLU A 203 11.69 -12.68 8.75
CA GLU A 203 12.46 -13.82 9.25
C GLU A 203 13.33 -14.41 8.13
N SER A 204 12.75 -14.56 6.93
CA SER A 204 13.45 -15.12 5.76
C SER A 204 14.56 -14.19 5.28
N ARG A 205 14.39 -12.87 5.39
CA ARG A 205 15.41 -11.87 5.08
C ARG A 205 16.63 -12.02 5.98
N ARG A 206 16.43 -12.24 7.29
CA ARG A 206 17.54 -12.50 8.23
C ARG A 206 18.31 -13.77 7.85
N PHE A 207 17.59 -14.82 7.47
CA PHE A 207 18.18 -16.06 6.97
C PHE A 207 19.04 -15.81 5.73
N LEU A 208 18.50 -15.11 4.72
CA LEU A 208 19.22 -14.79 3.50
C LEU A 208 20.44 -13.89 3.73
N LYS A 209 20.33 -12.87 4.57
CA LYS A 209 21.49 -12.04 4.94
C LYS A 209 22.60 -12.83 5.60
N THR A 210 22.24 -13.81 6.44
CA THR A 210 23.22 -14.69 7.06
C THR A 210 23.91 -15.55 6.00
N TRP A 211 23.15 -16.11 5.07
CA TRP A 211 23.70 -16.86 3.95
C TRP A 211 24.64 -16.00 3.08
N LEU A 212 24.22 -14.79 2.71
CA LEU A 212 24.99 -13.85 1.87
C LEU A 212 26.35 -13.50 2.47
N LYS A 213 26.47 -13.40 3.80
CA LYS A 213 27.75 -13.11 4.47
C LYS A 213 28.81 -14.19 4.24
N ASP A 214 28.39 -15.43 4.06
CA ASP A 214 29.27 -16.59 3.89
C ASP A 214 29.57 -16.90 2.41
N GLN A 215 29.04 -16.10 1.48
CA GLN A 215 29.22 -16.29 0.03
C GLN A 215 30.11 -15.19 -0.56
N GLU A 216 31.23 -15.57 -1.19
CA GLU A 216 32.10 -14.61 -1.89
C GLU A 216 31.49 -14.10 -3.21
N ASP A 217 30.77 -14.96 -3.94
CA ASP A 217 30.14 -14.65 -5.23
C ASP A 217 28.62 -14.92 -5.16
N ALA A 218 27.95 -14.17 -4.29
CA ALA A 218 26.52 -14.30 -4.10
C ALA A 218 25.74 -13.68 -5.28
N PRO A 219 24.70 -14.36 -5.79
CA PRO A 219 23.83 -13.76 -6.79
C PRO A 219 23.10 -12.52 -6.23
N PRO A 220 22.91 -11.46 -7.05
CA PRO A 220 22.15 -10.29 -6.64
C PRO A 220 20.72 -10.62 -6.20
N VAL A 221 20.25 -9.91 -5.17
CA VAL A 221 18.92 -10.07 -4.58
C VAL A 221 17.99 -8.94 -5.00
N TYR A 222 16.80 -9.32 -5.47
CA TYR A 222 15.70 -8.46 -5.86
C TYR A 222 14.51 -8.76 -4.95
N SER A 223 13.64 -7.78 -4.72
CA SER A 223 12.41 -7.97 -3.95
C SER A 223 11.20 -7.71 -4.83
N LEU A 224 10.20 -8.58 -4.72
CA LEU A 224 8.97 -8.53 -5.50
C LEU A 224 7.78 -8.53 -4.53
N PRO A 225 6.88 -7.52 -4.57
CA PRO A 225 5.69 -7.51 -3.74
C PRO A 225 4.81 -8.74 -3.99
N ALA A 226 4.37 -9.42 -2.93
CA ALA A 226 3.43 -10.53 -3.07
C ALA A 226 1.98 -10.06 -3.30
N THR A 227 1.71 -8.76 -3.21
CA THR A 227 0.38 -8.18 -3.41
C THR A 227 -0.20 -8.57 -4.77
N GLY A 228 -1.40 -9.14 -4.76
CA GLY A 228 -2.07 -9.59 -5.98
C GLY A 228 -1.71 -11.00 -6.42
N LEU A 229 -0.59 -11.59 -5.95
CA LEU A 229 -0.23 -12.98 -6.30
C LEU A 229 -1.28 -13.99 -5.83
N ASP A 230 -1.90 -13.79 -4.67
CA ASP A 230 -2.93 -14.69 -4.14
C ASP A 230 -4.12 -14.83 -5.09
N ILE A 231 -4.47 -13.74 -5.78
CA ILE A 231 -5.55 -13.72 -6.78
C ILE A 231 -5.13 -14.51 -8.03
N LEU A 232 -3.87 -14.37 -8.45
CA LEU A 232 -3.31 -15.19 -9.55
C LEU A 232 -3.36 -16.68 -9.17
N CYS A 233 -2.99 -17.00 -7.93
CA CYS A 233 -2.98 -18.36 -7.41
C CYS A 233 -4.38 -18.99 -7.37
N GLN A 234 -5.39 -18.26 -6.91
CA GLN A 234 -6.77 -18.79 -6.87
C GLN A 234 -7.25 -19.28 -8.24
N ARG A 235 -6.91 -18.58 -9.32
CA ARG A 235 -7.25 -19.03 -10.68
C ARG A 235 -6.39 -20.20 -11.16
N ALA A 236 -5.08 -20.13 -10.96
CA ALA A 236 -4.16 -21.17 -11.40
C ALA A 236 -4.38 -22.52 -10.68
N SER A 237 -4.93 -22.50 -9.46
CA SER A 237 -5.32 -23.73 -8.74
C SER A 237 -6.42 -24.54 -9.45
N ALA A 238 -7.20 -23.92 -10.35
CA ALA A 238 -8.14 -24.63 -11.21
C ALA A 238 -7.44 -25.47 -12.30
N GLU A 239 -6.16 -25.24 -12.55
CA GLU A 239 -5.35 -25.89 -13.59
C GLU A 239 -4.47 -27.06 -13.05
N ASN A 240 -4.75 -27.60 -11.86
CA ASN A 240 -4.05 -28.77 -11.28
C ASN A 240 -2.54 -28.59 -10.99
N LEU A 241 -2.09 -27.36 -10.70
CA LEU A 241 -0.73 -27.14 -10.19
C LEU A 241 -0.61 -27.55 -8.70
N ASP A 242 0.58 -27.99 -8.30
CA ASP A 242 0.91 -28.26 -6.89
C ASP A 242 0.73 -26.96 -6.07
N ASN A 243 -0.31 -26.93 -5.24
CA ASN A 243 -0.71 -25.74 -4.48
C ASN A 243 0.40 -25.19 -3.57
N LEU A 244 1.39 -26.01 -3.19
CA LEU A 244 2.45 -25.58 -2.27
C LEU A 244 3.41 -24.53 -2.88
N TYR A 245 3.67 -24.59 -4.19
CA TYR A 245 4.62 -23.71 -4.89
C TYR A 245 3.93 -22.67 -5.78
N LEU A 246 2.60 -22.69 -5.81
CA LEU A 246 1.81 -21.90 -6.76
C LEU A 246 2.16 -20.41 -6.73
N ARG A 247 2.34 -19.83 -5.54
CA ARG A 247 2.74 -18.42 -5.37
C ARG A 247 4.12 -18.14 -5.95
N ALA A 248 5.10 -19.00 -5.69
CA ALA A 248 6.44 -18.89 -6.26
C ALA A 248 6.43 -19.05 -7.79
N THR A 249 5.60 -19.94 -8.33
CA THR A 249 5.43 -20.13 -9.78
C THR A 249 4.83 -18.88 -10.44
N GLN A 250 3.76 -18.31 -9.86
CA GLN A 250 3.15 -17.09 -10.40
C GLN A 250 4.10 -15.90 -10.31
N ALA A 251 4.86 -15.79 -9.22
CA ALA A 251 5.90 -14.79 -9.08
C ALA A 251 7.01 -14.92 -10.14
N ALA A 252 7.47 -16.14 -10.43
CA ALA A 252 8.49 -16.36 -11.46
C ALA A 252 8.00 -15.89 -12.83
N ARG A 253 6.76 -16.23 -13.19
CA ARG A 253 6.17 -15.81 -14.45
C ARG A 253 5.88 -14.30 -14.51
N LEU A 254 5.47 -13.69 -13.40
CA LEU A 254 5.32 -12.23 -13.28
C LEU A 254 6.68 -11.53 -13.48
N ALA A 255 7.73 -12.04 -12.84
CA ALA A 255 9.08 -11.49 -12.95
C ALA A 255 9.63 -11.57 -14.38
N THR A 256 9.23 -12.52 -15.21
CA THR A 256 9.65 -12.62 -16.61
C THR A 256 8.69 -12.00 -17.61
N LEU A 257 7.59 -11.39 -17.14
CA LEU A 257 6.46 -10.95 -17.98
C LEU A 257 5.98 -12.06 -18.92
N ALA A 258 5.99 -13.32 -18.48
CA ALA A 258 5.54 -14.43 -19.29
C ALA A 258 4.09 -14.18 -19.74
N ALA A 259 3.88 -14.08 -21.06
CA ALA A 259 2.63 -13.63 -21.68
C ALA A 259 1.38 -14.39 -21.19
N CYS A 260 1.55 -15.65 -20.80
CA CYS A 260 0.48 -16.51 -20.31
C CYS A 260 -0.11 -16.06 -18.96
N CYS A 261 0.59 -15.25 -18.16
CA CYS A 261 0.08 -14.88 -16.84
C CYS A 261 -1.06 -13.88 -16.85
N PHE A 262 -1.29 -13.14 -17.93
CA PHE A 262 -2.14 -11.95 -17.85
C PHE A 262 -3.25 -11.88 -18.90
N ASN A 263 -3.18 -12.70 -19.94
CA ASN A 263 -4.27 -12.81 -20.90
C ASN A 263 -5.53 -13.36 -20.22
N ASP A 264 -5.37 -14.33 -19.31
CA ASP A 264 -6.48 -15.03 -18.67
C ASP A 264 -6.93 -14.44 -17.33
N ILE A 265 -6.29 -13.34 -16.90
CA ILE A 265 -6.56 -12.72 -15.59
C ILE A 265 -7.26 -11.38 -15.77
N PRO A 266 -8.49 -11.23 -15.24
CA PRO A 266 -9.14 -9.95 -15.08
C PRO A 266 -8.30 -9.01 -14.21
N LEU A 267 -7.71 -7.97 -14.79
CA LEU A 267 -6.83 -7.03 -14.09
C LEU A 267 -7.55 -6.28 -12.98
N GLN A 268 -8.87 -6.09 -13.09
CA GLN A 268 -9.70 -5.51 -12.03
C GLN A 268 -9.64 -6.29 -10.70
N SER A 269 -9.26 -7.57 -10.74
CA SER A 269 -9.10 -8.38 -9.54
C SER A 269 -7.92 -7.90 -8.68
N LEU A 270 -6.87 -7.36 -9.29
CA LEU A 270 -5.67 -6.82 -8.64
C LEU A 270 -5.91 -5.49 -7.91
N LEU A 271 -7.02 -4.80 -8.20
CA LEU A 271 -7.38 -3.56 -7.52
C LEU A 271 -7.97 -3.82 -6.14
N LEU A 272 -7.45 -3.17 -5.10
CA LEU A 272 -8.03 -3.23 -3.75
C LEU A 272 -9.17 -2.23 -3.55
N ASN A 273 -9.42 -1.36 -4.52
CA ASN A 273 -10.39 -0.29 -4.42
C ASN A 273 -11.85 -0.82 -4.36
N PRO A 274 -12.64 -0.45 -3.35
CA PRO A 274 -14.02 -0.94 -3.21
C PRO A 274 -14.96 -0.43 -4.30
N LEU A 275 -14.68 0.72 -4.92
CA LEU A 275 -15.49 1.33 -5.97
C LEU A 275 -15.37 0.61 -7.32
N LYS A 276 -14.38 -0.29 -7.49
CA LYS A 276 -14.23 -1.09 -8.72
C LYS A 276 -15.50 -1.87 -9.10
N THR A 277 -16.31 -2.22 -8.10
CA THR A 277 -17.58 -2.95 -8.25
C THR A 277 -18.73 -2.09 -8.74
N THR A 278 -18.59 -0.76 -8.70
CA THR A 278 -19.64 0.20 -9.11
C THR A 278 -19.50 0.59 -10.57
N ILE A 279 -18.29 0.47 -11.11
CA ILE A 279 -17.96 0.75 -12.52
C ILE A 279 -18.39 -0.42 -13.39
N ASN A 280 -18.81 -0.13 -14.63
CA ASN A 280 -19.01 -1.16 -15.65
C ASN A 280 -17.77 -2.09 -15.77
N PRO A 281 -17.91 -3.41 -15.56
CA PRO A 281 -16.76 -4.33 -15.54
C PRO A 281 -15.99 -4.40 -16.86
N TRP A 282 -16.68 -4.35 -18.00
CA TRP A 282 -16.04 -4.39 -19.31
C TRP A 282 -15.20 -3.13 -19.53
N LEU A 283 -15.78 -1.96 -19.24
CA LEU A 283 -15.10 -0.68 -19.36
C LEU A 283 -13.85 -0.60 -18.46
N LEU A 284 -13.98 -1.02 -17.20
CA LEU A 284 -12.86 -1.06 -16.27
C LEU A 284 -11.75 -1.99 -16.76
N GLU A 285 -12.10 -3.20 -17.17
CA GLU A 285 -11.13 -4.19 -17.64
C GLU A 285 -10.40 -3.71 -18.91
N THR A 286 -11.12 -3.10 -19.86
CA THR A 286 -10.51 -2.51 -21.07
C THR A 286 -9.53 -1.40 -20.72
N ALA A 287 -9.89 -0.49 -19.81
CA ALA A 287 -9.01 0.60 -19.38
C ALA A 287 -7.76 0.09 -18.64
N LEU A 288 -7.91 -0.92 -17.79
CA LEU A 288 -6.79 -1.54 -17.08
C LEU A 288 -5.85 -2.25 -18.06
N ARG A 289 -6.39 -2.96 -19.05
CA ARG A 289 -5.59 -3.62 -20.09
C ARG A 289 -4.82 -2.64 -20.95
N ALA A 290 -5.40 -1.49 -21.29
CA ALA A 290 -4.69 -0.42 -21.99
C ALA A 290 -3.50 0.08 -21.15
N LYS A 291 -3.72 0.45 -19.89
CA LYS A 291 -2.64 0.88 -18.98
C LYS A 291 -1.56 -0.20 -18.81
N TRP A 292 -1.98 -1.46 -18.70
CA TRP A 292 -1.07 -2.59 -18.59
C TRP A 292 -0.19 -2.77 -19.82
N GLN A 293 -0.78 -2.64 -21.01
CA GLN A 293 -0.05 -2.69 -22.27
C GLN A 293 0.99 -1.58 -22.35
N ASP A 294 0.67 -0.37 -21.88
CA ASP A 294 1.61 0.74 -21.79
C ASP A 294 2.79 0.40 -20.87
N GLN A 295 2.52 -0.16 -19.68
CA GLN A 295 3.56 -0.59 -18.73
C GLN A 295 4.50 -1.66 -19.32
N ILE A 296 3.97 -2.64 -20.04
CA ILE A 296 4.77 -3.72 -20.64
C ILE A 296 5.54 -3.23 -21.88
N SER A 297 5.08 -2.18 -22.56
CA SER A 297 5.78 -1.66 -23.74
C SER A 297 7.11 -0.99 -23.40
N GLN A 298 7.22 -0.40 -22.20
CA GLN A 298 8.45 0.20 -21.68
C GLN A 298 8.59 -0.10 -20.19
N PRO A 299 8.89 -1.35 -19.81
CA PRO A 299 8.85 -1.73 -18.42
C PRO A 299 10.10 -1.24 -17.69
N GLU A 300 9.91 -0.61 -16.54
CA GLU A 300 11.01 -0.39 -15.60
C GLU A 300 11.49 -1.73 -15.06
N LEU A 301 12.79 -1.96 -15.09
CA LEU A 301 13.37 -3.21 -14.58
C LEU A 301 13.28 -3.27 -13.06
N LEU A 302 13.13 -4.48 -12.54
CA LEU A 302 13.22 -4.77 -11.12
C LEU A 302 14.60 -4.35 -10.62
N SER A 303 14.64 -3.50 -9.61
CA SER A 303 15.89 -3.02 -9.02
C SER A 303 16.37 -3.96 -7.91
N LEU A 304 17.69 -3.97 -7.70
CA LEU A 304 18.29 -4.67 -6.56
C LEU A 304 17.69 -4.15 -5.27
N ASP A 305 17.37 -5.05 -4.34
CA ASP A 305 16.91 -4.61 -3.02
C ASP A 305 18.13 -4.14 -2.20
N PRO A 306 18.26 -2.81 -1.96
CA PRO A 306 19.43 -2.25 -1.29
C PRO A 306 19.55 -2.73 0.16
N LEU A 307 18.50 -3.26 0.77
CA LEU A 307 18.53 -3.73 2.15
C LEU A 307 19.44 -4.94 2.33
N TYR A 308 19.64 -5.74 1.27
CA TYR A 308 20.58 -6.87 1.26
C TYR A 308 22.05 -6.45 1.08
N SER A 309 22.30 -5.20 0.67
CA SER A 309 23.67 -4.66 0.60
C SER A 309 24.23 -4.24 1.97
N ASN A 310 23.37 -4.10 2.98
CA ASN A 310 23.79 -3.76 4.34
C ASN A 310 24.48 -4.95 5.00
N SER A 311 25.69 -4.75 5.52
CA SER A 311 26.49 -5.79 6.17
C SER A 311 25.90 -6.34 7.48
N ALA A 312 25.00 -5.59 8.13
CA ALA A 312 24.34 -6.02 9.37
C ALA A 312 23.13 -6.92 9.07
N SER A 313 23.08 -8.09 9.73
CA SER A 313 21.93 -9.00 9.71
C SER A 313 21.10 -8.92 10.98
N ASP A 314 21.70 -8.54 12.11
CA ASP A 314 21.05 -8.39 13.40
C ASP A 314 21.43 -7.07 14.09
N LEU A 315 20.67 -6.66 15.10
CA LEU A 315 20.90 -5.46 15.90
C LEU A 315 22.27 -5.46 16.58
N SER A 316 22.79 -6.63 16.95
CA SER A 316 24.12 -6.80 17.54
C SER A 316 25.27 -6.43 16.60
N ASP A 317 25.04 -6.50 15.29
CA ASP A 317 26.07 -6.22 14.28
C ASP A 317 26.24 -4.71 14.05
N LEU A 318 25.28 -3.89 14.50
CA LEU A 318 25.26 -2.47 14.22
C LEU A 318 26.24 -1.69 15.10
N LYS A 319 27.07 -0.87 14.45
CA LYS A 319 28.01 0.03 15.14
C LYS A 319 27.60 1.50 14.94
N PRO A 320 27.63 2.34 15.99
CA PRO A 320 27.44 3.78 15.82
C PRO A 320 28.45 4.36 14.81
N GLY A 321 27.96 5.17 13.87
CA GLY A 321 28.72 5.76 12.77
C GLY A 321 28.77 4.92 11.49
N GLN A 322 28.21 3.71 11.48
CA GLN A 322 28.10 2.87 10.29
C GLN A 322 27.11 3.47 9.28
N LYS A 323 27.48 3.46 7.98
CA LYS A 323 26.57 3.79 6.89
C LYS A 323 25.65 2.61 6.60
N VAL A 324 24.35 2.88 6.45
CA VAL A 324 23.32 1.90 6.15
C VAL A 324 22.31 2.50 5.17
N LYS A 325 21.73 1.68 4.30
CA LYS A 325 20.58 2.04 3.47
C LYS A 325 19.29 1.67 4.20
N GLY A 326 18.34 2.60 4.28
CA GLY A 326 17.04 2.38 4.91
C GLY A 326 15.88 2.73 4.00
N ARG A 327 14.83 1.91 3.99
CA ARG A 327 13.57 2.16 3.28
C ARG A 327 12.57 2.81 4.24
N VAL A 328 11.96 3.93 3.86
CA VAL A 328 10.95 4.61 4.68
C VAL A 328 9.69 3.75 4.76
N ILE A 329 9.27 3.40 5.97
CA ILE A 329 8.06 2.61 6.23
C ILE A 329 6.88 3.51 6.53
N ASN A 330 7.06 4.44 7.46
CA ASN A 330 6.00 5.31 7.96
C ASN A 330 6.59 6.62 8.51
N ARG A 331 5.76 7.67 8.47
CA ARG A 331 6.07 9.00 8.98
C ARG A 331 5.22 9.31 10.20
N ALA A 332 5.82 9.96 11.18
CA ALA A 332 5.17 10.45 12.38
C ALA A 332 5.57 11.91 12.62
N ASP A 333 4.80 12.64 13.41
CA ASP A 333 5.07 14.07 13.68
C ASP A 333 6.46 14.33 14.28
N PHE A 334 7.03 13.33 14.96
CA PHE A 334 8.34 13.39 15.61
C PHE A 334 9.49 12.80 14.78
N GLY A 335 9.21 12.18 13.63
CA GLY A 335 10.26 11.57 12.81
C GLY A 335 9.77 10.54 11.80
N CYS A 336 10.74 9.90 11.16
CA CYS A 336 10.52 8.91 10.11
C CYS A 336 11.04 7.52 10.58
N PHE A 337 10.24 6.48 10.37
CA PHE A 337 10.64 5.10 10.64
C PHE A 337 11.17 4.44 9.38
N LEU A 338 12.36 3.86 9.47
CA LEU A 338 13.04 3.22 8.35
C LEU A 338 13.41 1.77 8.62
N ASP A 339 13.21 0.93 7.63
CA ASP A 339 13.69 -0.45 7.59
C ASP A 339 15.10 -0.48 7.00
N ILE A 340 16.09 -0.96 7.75
CA ILE A 340 17.48 -1.15 7.26
C ILE A 340 17.79 -2.63 6.94
N GLY A 341 16.77 -3.47 6.90
CA GLY A 341 16.87 -4.89 6.64
C GLY A 341 17.23 -5.72 7.88
N ILE A 342 16.95 -5.22 9.09
CA ILE A 342 17.00 -6.02 10.32
C ILE A 342 15.58 -6.18 10.88
N GLU A 343 15.42 -6.88 11.99
CA GLU A 343 14.10 -7.15 12.60
C GLU A 343 13.43 -5.88 13.15
N PHE A 344 14.22 -4.92 13.63
CA PHE A 344 13.72 -3.69 14.24
C PHE A 344 13.82 -2.49 13.29
N ASN A 345 12.83 -1.61 13.36
CA ASN A 345 12.83 -0.36 12.60
C ASN A 345 13.68 0.72 13.28
N GLY A 346 14.43 1.46 12.48
CA GLY A 346 15.21 2.60 12.93
C GLY A 346 14.39 3.88 12.94
N LEU A 347 14.62 4.74 13.91
CA LEU A 347 13.97 6.06 13.98
C LEU A 347 14.95 7.17 13.56
N LEU A 348 14.56 7.94 12.55
CA LEU A 348 15.16 9.23 12.20
C LEU A 348 14.33 10.34 12.85
N HIS A 349 14.83 10.94 13.93
CA HIS A 349 14.09 11.94 14.70
C HIS A 349 14.23 13.35 14.10
N ASN A 350 13.15 14.14 14.09
CA ASN A 350 13.13 15.50 13.50
C ASN A 350 14.11 16.48 14.18
N SER A 351 14.44 16.25 15.46
CA SER A 351 15.44 17.05 16.17
C SER A 351 16.88 16.78 15.72
N GLN A 352 17.12 15.63 15.06
CA GLN A 352 18.43 15.30 14.49
C GLN A 352 18.51 15.75 13.03
N ASP A 353 17.37 15.91 12.36
CA ASP A 353 17.31 16.46 11.02
C ASP A 353 15.96 17.12 10.69
N ALA A 354 16.01 18.39 10.27
CA ALA A 354 14.82 19.14 9.86
C ALA A 354 14.19 18.61 8.56
N GLN A 355 14.92 17.79 7.78
CA GLN A 355 14.43 17.24 6.51
C GLN A 355 13.72 15.88 6.64
N ALA A 356 13.68 15.28 7.83
CA ALA A 356 13.17 13.93 8.03
C ALA A 356 11.69 13.72 7.62
N ASN A 357 10.86 14.78 7.66
CA ASN A 357 9.45 14.73 7.25
C ASN A 357 9.21 14.88 5.73
N TYR A 358 10.24 15.22 4.94
CA TYR A 358 10.07 15.48 3.50
C TYR A 358 10.21 14.23 2.63
N HIS A 359 10.69 13.12 3.19
CA HIS A 359 10.84 11.87 2.47
C HIS A 359 9.49 11.18 2.24
N LYS A 360 9.35 10.47 1.12
CA LYS A 360 8.13 9.71 0.79
C LYS A 360 8.20 8.30 1.37
N GLU A 361 7.05 7.72 1.69
CA GLU A 361 6.96 6.30 2.03
C GLU A 361 7.47 5.43 0.88
N GLY A 362 8.27 4.41 1.19
CA GLY A 362 8.96 3.57 0.21
C GLY A 362 10.30 4.14 -0.30
N GLU A 363 10.66 5.38 0.01
CA GLU A 363 11.94 5.98 -0.41
C GLU A 363 13.13 5.29 0.26
N ILE A 364 14.20 5.07 -0.50
CA ILE A 364 15.46 4.51 0.02
C ILE A 364 16.44 5.65 0.30
N ILE A 365 16.95 5.69 1.52
CA ILE A 365 17.80 6.77 2.02
C ILE A 365 19.09 6.18 2.59
N GLU A 366 20.23 6.81 2.28
CA GLU A 366 21.51 6.50 2.91
C GLU A 366 21.67 7.26 4.23
N LEU A 367 21.88 6.54 5.32
CA LEU A 367 21.88 7.05 6.68
C LEU A 367 23.08 6.51 7.48
N TYR A 368 23.35 7.16 8.61
CA TYR A 368 24.31 6.69 9.61
C TYR A 368 23.59 6.23 10.88
N VAL A 369 24.11 5.17 11.49
CA VAL A 369 23.65 4.71 12.80
C VAL A 369 24.12 5.71 13.87
N ALA A 370 23.21 6.46 14.49
CA ALA A 370 23.56 7.44 15.51
C ALA A 370 23.80 6.80 16.88
N LYS A 371 22.86 5.95 17.31
CA LYS A 371 22.91 5.29 18.61
C LYS A 371 22.21 3.94 18.55
N VAL A 372 22.78 2.92 19.18
CA VAL A 372 22.18 1.59 19.32
C VAL A 372 21.92 1.32 20.79
N ASN A 373 20.74 0.79 21.11
CA ASN A 373 20.37 0.36 22.46
C ASN A 373 19.85 -1.08 22.42
N LEU A 374 20.73 -2.02 22.74
CA LEU A 374 20.44 -3.45 22.75
C LEU A 374 19.34 -3.82 23.75
N ASN A 375 19.28 -3.14 24.90
CA ASN A 375 18.30 -3.46 25.95
C ASN A 375 16.87 -3.07 25.59
N LYS A 376 16.71 -2.08 24.71
CA LYS A 376 15.40 -1.60 24.25
C LYS A 376 15.07 -2.05 22.83
N SER A 377 15.91 -2.86 22.21
CA SER A 377 15.82 -3.25 20.80
C SER A 377 15.56 -2.07 19.86
N GLN A 378 16.22 -0.95 20.12
CA GLN A 378 15.99 0.31 19.41
C GLN A 378 17.31 0.93 18.97
N PHE A 379 17.30 1.57 17.82
CA PHE A 379 18.41 2.35 17.33
C PHE A 379 17.90 3.62 16.63
N SER A 380 18.73 4.66 16.69
CA SER A 380 18.46 5.95 16.06
C SER A 380 19.34 6.12 14.83
N LEU A 381 18.78 6.70 13.78
CA LEU A 381 19.43 6.99 12.52
C LEU A 381 19.62 8.51 12.35
N SER A 382 20.60 8.91 11.55
CA SER A 382 20.94 10.30 11.23
C SER A 382 21.45 10.40 9.80
N LEU A 383 21.08 11.46 9.06
CA LEU A 383 21.62 11.74 7.72
C LEU A 383 23.10 12.19 7.79
N HIS A 384 23.49 12.78 8.92
CA HIS A 384 24.84 13.27 9.15
C HIS A 384 25.66 12.25 9.94
N LYS A 385 26.94 12.11 9.58
CA LYS A 385 27.88 11.24 10.32
C LYS A 385 27.94 11.71 11.78
N PRO A 386 27.59 10.87 12.77
CA PRO A 386 27.65 11.26 14.16
C PRO A 386 29.10 11.61 14.52
N LYS A 387 29.32 12.77 15.15
CA LYS A 387 30.63 13.13 15.72
C LYS A 387 30.99 12.05 16.74
N ALA A 388 32.20 11.49 16.63
CA ALA A 388 32.70 10.48 17.55
C ALA A 388 32.48 10.96 18.99
N GLN A 389 31.62 10.26 19.75
CA GLN A 389 31.45 10.56 21.16
C GLN A 389 32.75 10.18 21.86
N ALA A 390 33.50 11.18 22.32
CA ALA A 390 34.45 10.98 23.41
C ALA A 390 33.71 10.25 24.55
N PRO A 391 34.35 9.28 25.22
CA PRO A 391 33.70 8.45 26.23
C PRO A 391 32.95 9.35 27.21
N ALA A 392 31.70 8.97 27.50
CA ALA A 392 30.78 9.76 28.30
C ALA A 392 31.48 10.29 29.54
N ARG A 393 31.69 11.61 29.58
CA ARG A 393 32.10 12.31 30.81
C ARG A 393 30.97 12.03 31.80
N GLN A 394 31.19 11.08 32.72
CA GLN A 394 30.33 10.86 33.86
C GLN A 394 30.02 12.25 34.42
N LYS A 395 28.75 12.65 34.38
CA LYS A 395 28.31 13.85 35.08
C LYS A 395 28.63 13.60 36.55
N LYS A 396 29.79 14.09 37.01
CA LYS A 396 30.06 14.23 38.44
C LYS A 396 28.84 14.97 38.98
N ALA A 397 28.11 14.30 39.86
CA ALA A 397 27.06 14.92 40.63
C ALA A 397 27.61 16.24 41.16
N LYS A 398 26.93 17.35 40.85
CA LYS A 398 27.16 18.61 41.53
C LYS A 398 26.95 18.32 43.01
N GLN A 399 28.03 18.15 43.76
CA GLN A 399 28.02 18.28 45.20
C GLN A 399 27.45 19.67 45.47
N ARG A 400 26.22 19.70 45.99
CA ARG A 400 25.68 20.89 46.63
C ARG A 400 26.66 21.24 47.74
N ALA A 401 27.14 22.49 47.74
CA ALA A 401 27.85 23.05 48.88
C ALA A 401 27.02 22.82 50.16
N PRO A 402 27.64 22.46 51.30
CA PRO A 402 26.92 22.32 52.55
C PRO A 402 26.42 23.71 52.96
N GLY A 403 25.12 23.91 52.85
CA GLY A 403 24.45 25.10 53.38
C GLY A 403 24.54 25.05 54.90
N ASN A 404 25.13 26.12 55.47
CA ASN A 404 25.23 26.44 56.89
C ASN A 404 24.11 25.88 57.77
N SER A 405 24.33 24.71 58.38
CA SER A 405 23.52 24.19 59.49
C SER A 405 24.11 24.53 60.86
N ALA A 406 25.31 25.11 60.93
CA ALA A 406 25.96 25.44 62.20
C ALA A 406 25.24 26.55 63.00
N MET A 407 24.54 27.47 62.33
CA MET A 407 23.82 28.57 62.98
C MET A 407 22.47 28.13 63.56
N ALA A 408 21.81 27.14 62.94
CA ALA A 408 20.52 26.62 63.38
C ALA A 408 20.67 25.73 64.63
N ASP A 409 21.73 24.92 64.68
CA ASP A 409 22.01 24.05 65.83
C ASP A 409 22.48 24.85 67.05
N ALA A 410 23.22 25.96 66.84
CA ALA A 410 23.64 26.86 67.91
C ALA A 410 22.46 27.63 68.54
N LEU A 411 21.45 28.01 67.74
CA LEU A 411 20.28 28.75 68.23
C LEU A 411 19.34 27.85 69.06
N GLN A 412 19.19 26.57 68.67
CA GLN A 412 18.40 25.60 69.45
C GLN A 412 19.05 25.21 70.78
N ALA A 413 20.38 25.23 70.86
CA ALA A 413 21.11 24.97 72.11
C ALA A 413 21.00 26.13 73.10
N ALA A 414 20.92 27.38 72.63
CA ALA A 414 20.77 28.57 73.48
C ALA A 414 19.36 28.72 74.07
N LEU A 415 18.31 28.31 73.33
CA LEU A 415 16.91 28.36 73.78
C LEU A 415 16.53 27.29 74.82
N LYS A 416 17.37 26.25 75.01
CA LYS A 416 17.16 25.20 76.02
C LYS A 416 17.83 25.46 77.37
N LYS A 417 18.54 26.58 77.53
CA LYS A 417 19.19 26.96 78.80
C LYS A 417 18.83 28.39 79.18
N GLN A 418 17.58 28.61 79.57
CA GLN A 418 17.25 29.59 80.61
C GLN A 418 16.29 28.92 81.60
N PRO A 419 16.52 29.08 82.92
CA PRO A 419 15.82 28.33 83.97
C PRO A 419 14.34 28.68 84.09
#